data_AF-A0A4Y9AAI2-F1
#
_entry.id   AF-A0A4Y9AAI2-F1
#
_cell.length_a   1.000
_cell.length_b   1.000
_cell.length_c   1.000
_cell.angle_alpha   90.00
_cell.angle_beta   90.00
_cell.angle_gamma   90.00
#
_symmetry.space_group_name_H-M   'P 1'
#
loop_
_entity.id
_entity.type
_entity.pdbx_description
1 polymer ?
#
loop_
_entity_poly.entity_id
_entity_poly.type
_entity_poly.pdbx_seq_one_letter_code
_entity_poly.pdbx_strand_id
1 'polypeptide(L)' 'MNDLYKRYPKGFEDPFGLDEDMEIVLFKCLDCHGTDEVPEYIIGEFSLDKKRGEEVELHCPHCNGTMIRARNIPSD' A
#
# COMPACT_ATOMS: atom_id res chain seq x y z
N MET A 1 -6.00 22.89 1.59
CA MET A 1 -6.51 21.52 1.49
C MET A 1 -6.68 21.23 0.00
N ASN A 2 -5.83 20.34 -0.55
CA ASN A 2 -5.73 19.94 -1.96
C ASN A 2 -5.55 21.02 -3.04
N ASP A 3 -4.35 21.60 -3.09
CA ASP A 3 -3.87 22.38 -4.25
C ASP A 3 -3.02 21.55 -5.23
N LEU A 4 -2.66 20.30 -4.88
CA LEU A 4 -1.85 19.43 -5.74
C LEU A 4 -2.65 18.90 -6.96
N TYR A 5 -3.95 18.63 -6.80
CA TYR A 5 -4.79 18.05 -7.87
C TYR A 5 -5.32 19.06 -8.90
N LYS A 6 -5.15 20.37 -8.68
CA LYS A 6 -5.71 21.41 -9.57
C LYS A 6 -4.78 21.83 -10.71
N ARG A 7 -3.57 21.27 -10.80
CA ARG A 7 -2.56 21.71 -11.77
C ARG A 7 -2.40 20.81 -13.00
N TYR A 8 -3.12 19.70 -13.10
CA TYR A 8 -3.03 18.87 -14.30
C TYR A 8 -3.80 19.54 -15.46
N PRO A 9 -3.11 19.97 -16.53
CA PRO A 9 -3.76 20.55 -17.70
C PRO A 9 -4.56 19.46 -18.41
N LYS A 10 -5.81 19.79 -18.78
CA LYS A 10 -6.74 18.90 -19.46
C LYS A 10 -6.14 18.46 -20.80
N GLY A 11 -5.77 17.18 -20.94
CA GLY A 11 -5.14 16.61 -22.14
C GLY A 11 -3.70 16.09 -21.97
N PHE A 12 -3.17 16.02 -20.75
CA PHE A 12 -1.96 15.27 -20.44
C PHE A 12 -2.35 13.79 -20.36
N GLU A 13 -2.07 13.00 -21.41
CA GLU A 13 -2.00 11.55 -21.26
C GLU A 13 -0.94 11.27 -20.21
N ASP A 14 -1.26 10.49 -19.17
CA ASP A 14 -0.36 10.27 -18.05
C ASP A 14 0.97 9.67 -18.54
N PRO A 15 2.10 10.40 -18.52
CA PRO A 15 3.38 9.91 -19.01
C PRO A 15 3.91 8.73 -18.19
N PHE A 16 3.34 8.51 -17.00
CA PHE A 16 3.64 7.40 -16.12
C PHE A 16 2.62 6.26 -16.25
N GLY A 17 1.58 6.43 -17.06
CA GLY A 17 0.53 5.42 -17.24
C GLY A 17 -0.20 5.07 -15.95
N LEU A 18 -0.40 6.01 -15.02
CA LEU A 18 -1.16 5.76 -13.78
C LEU A 18 -2.69 5.63 -14.04
N ASP A 19 -3.11 5.67 -15.31
CA ASP A 19 -4.40 5.20 -15.77
C ASP A 19 -4.51 3.65 -15.74
N GLU A 20 -3.42 2.92 -15.47
CA GLU A 20 -3.49 1.50 -15.09
C GLU A 20 -4.14 1.36 -13.71
N ASP A 21 -5.05 0.39 -13.57
CA ASP A 21 -5.74 0.06 -12.33
C ASP A 21 -4.72 -0.21 -11.20
N MET A 22 -4.40 0.83 -10.42
CA MET A 22 -3.40 0.74 -9.36
C MET A 22 -3.92 -0.18 -8.26
N GLU A 23 -3.37 -1.39 -8.15
CA GLU A 23 -3.76 -2.33 -7.09
C GLU A 23 -3.37 -1.78 -5.72
N ILE A 24 -4.37 -1.54 -4.87
CA ILE A 24 -4.19 -1.15 -3.47
C ILE A 24 -4.37 -2.39 -2.60
N VAL A 25 -3.41 -2.64 -1.71
CA VAL A 25 -3.44 -3.74 -0.75
C VAL A 25 -3.67 -3.18 0.66
N LEU A 26 -4.70 -3.68 1.33
CA LEU A 26 -4.98 -3.30 2.71
C LEU A 26 -4.08 -4.07 3.67
N PHE A 27 -3.41 -3.35 4.56
CA PHE A 27 -2.68 -3.88 5.69
C PHE A 27 -3.44 -3.60 6.98
N LYS A 28 -3.26 -4.48 7.97
CA LYS A 28 -3.85 -4.32 9.30
C LYS A 28 -2.80 -4.62 10.35
N CYS A 29 -2.74 -3.74 11.35
CA CYS A 29 -1.88 -3.90 12.51
C CYS A 29 -2.43 -4.98 13.44
N LEU A 30 -1.56 -5.85 13.93
CA LEU A 30 -1.92 -6.89 14.89
C LEU A 30 -2.17 -6.34 16.29
N ASP A 31 -1.52 -5.23 16.66
CA ASP A 31 -1.57 -4.69 18.01
C ASP A 31 -2.73 -3.70 18.22
N CYS A 32 -2.85 -2.71 17.34
CA CYS A 32 -3.86 -1.65 17.46
C CYS A 32 -5.07 -1.83 16.54
N HIS A 33 -5.04 -2.84 15.66
CA HIS A 33 -6.06 -3.11 14.65
C HIS A 33 -6.29 -1.99 13.61
N GLY A 34 -5.44 -0.96 13.60
CA GLY A 34 -5.44 0.07 12.57
C GLY A 34 -5.15 -0.52 11.19
N THR A 35 -5.81 0.01 10.18
CA THR A 35 -5.64 -0.40 8.78
C THR A 35 -4.93 0.68 7.99
N ASP A 36 -4.16 0.28 6.98
CA ASP A 36 -3.48 1.20 6.07
C ASP A 36 -3.51 0.66 4.64
N GLU A 37 -3.66 1.56 3.67
CA GLU A 37 -3.81 1.25 2.25
C GLU A 37 -2.48 1.46 1.54
N VAL A 38 -1.89 0.37 1.06
CA VAL A 38 -0.54 0.39 0.47
C VAL A 38 -0.61 -0.05 -0.99
N PRO A 39 -0.16 0.77 -1.94
CA PRO A 39 -0.06 0.37 -3.35
C PRO A 39 0.85 -0.84 -3.55
N GLU A 40 0.46 -1.77 -4.43
CA GLU A 40 1.17 -3.03 -4.61
C GLU A 40 2.62 -2.84 -5.10
N TYR A 41 2.87 -1.85 -5.97
CA TYR A 41 4.21 -1.57 -6.50
C TYR A 41 5.22 -1.28 -5.37
N ILE A 42 4.78 -0.63 -4.28
CA ILE A 42 5.63 -0.38 -3.12
C ILE A 42 6.01 -1.71 -2.46
N ILE A 43 5.04 -2.62 -2.31
CA ILE A 43 5.25 -3.93 -1.70
C ILE A 43 6.21 -4.79 -2.55
N GLY A 44 6.08 -4.71 -3.88
CA GLY A 44 6.95 -5.39 -4.84
C GLY A 44 8.42 -5.01 -4.66
N GLU A 45 8.73 -3.72 -4.51
CA GLU A 45 10.09 -3.22 -4.27
C GLU A 45 10.66 -3.77 -2.96
N PHE A 46 9.87 -3.80 -1.88
CA PHE A 46 10.28 -4.37 -0.58
C PHE A 46 10.34 -5.91 -0.57
N SER A 47 9.83 -6.57 -1.62
CA SER A 47 9.86 -8.02 -1.76
C SER A 47 11.09 -8.53 -2.53
N LEU A 48 11.89 -7.64 -3.14
CA LEU A 48 13.08 -8.02 -3.93
C LEU A 48 14.13 -8.77 -3.11
N ASP A 49 14.24 -8.47 -1.82
CA ASP A 49 15.15 -9.14 -0.87
C ASP A 49 14.53 -10.37 -0.16
N LYS A 50 13.25 -10.67 -0.41
CA LYS A 50 12.53 -11.75 0.25
C LYS A 50 12.43 -13.00 -0.63
N LYS A 51 12.47 -14.18 -0.02
CA LYS A 51 12.29 -15.44 -0.78
C LYS A 51 10.86 -15.50 -1.33
N ARG A 52 10.66 -16.16 -2.48
CA ARG A 52 9.32 -16.39 -3.05
C ARG A 52 8.40 -17.02 -1.99
N GLY A 53 7.38 -16.27 -1.57
CA GLY A 53 6.39 -16.69 -0.57
C GLY A 53 6.57 -16.08 0.82
N GLU A 54 7.62 -15.29 1.08
CA GLU A 54 7.73 -14.49 2.31
C GLU A 54 6.86 -13.24 2.22
N GLU A 55 6.06 -13.02 3.26
CA GLU A 55 5.11 -11.89 3.30
C GLU A 55 5.83 -10.60 3.70
N VAL A 56 5.41 -9.48 3.12
CA VAL A 56 5.91 -8.16 3.52
C VAL A 56 5.27 -7.77 4.85
N GLU A 57 6.10 -7.39 5.81
CA GLU A 57 5.70 -6.84 7.09
C GLU A 57 6.03 -5.36 7.08
N LEU A 58 5.09 -4.53 7.54
CA LEU A 58 5.25 -3.08 7.64
C LEU A 58 5.15 -2.63 9.10
N HIS A 59 5.63 -1.43 9.39
CA HIS A 59 5.46 -0.83 10.71
C HIS A 59 4.22 0.05 10.75
N CYS A 60 3.39 -0.13 11.78
CA CYS A 60 2.20 0.67 11.98
C CYS A 60 2.57 2.12 12.29
N PRO A 61 2.07 3.11 11.55
CA PRO A 61 2.38 4.52 11.80
C PRO A 61 1.82 5.05 13.13
N HIS A 62 0.89 4.31 13.76
CA HIS A 62 0.22 4.73 14.99
C HIS A 62 0.86 4.18 16.27
N CYS A 63 1.22 2.90 16.29
CA CYS A 63 1.75 2.23 17.47
C CYS A 63 3.14 1.62 17.26
N ASN A 64 3.70 1.74 16.04
CA ASN A 64 4.96 1.11 15.63
C ASN A 64 4.97 -0.43 15.74
N GLY A 65 3.78 -1.04 15.82
CA GLY A 65 3.57 -2.48 15.80
C GLY A 65 3.63 -3.09 14.40
N THR A 66 3.51 -4.41 14.29
CA THR A 66 3.63 -5.10 13.00
C THR A 66 2.30 -5.05 12.24
N MET A 67 2.37 -4.70 10.96
CA MET A 67 1.25 -4.77 10.02
C MET A 67 1.48 -5.86 8.99
N ILE A 68 0.43 -6.66 8.75
CA ILE A 68 0.38 -7.70 7.73
C ILE A 68 -0.78 -7.44 6.76
N ARG A 69 -0.76 -8.07 5.58
CA ARG A 69 -1.89 -7.97 4.63
C ARG A 69 -3.17 -8.44 5.31
N ALA A 70 -4.23 -7.65 5.23
CA ALA A 70 -5.48 -7.91 5.94
C ALA A 70 -6.12 -9.26 5.56
N ARG A 71 -5.94 -9.70 4.30
CA ARG A 71 -6.40 -11.01 3.81
C ARG A 71 -5.81 -12.22 4.53
N ASN A 72 -4.69 -12.04 5.26
CA ASN A 72 -4.02 -13.11 5.98
C ASN A 72 -4.42 -13.19 7.46
N ILE A 73 -5.19 -12.21 7.94
CA ILE A 73 -5.72 -12.27 9.30
C ILE A 73 -6.92 -13.23 9.26
N PRO A 74 -6.87 -14.36 9.98
CA PRO A 74 -8.01 -15.26 10.05
C PRO A 74 -9.21 -14.50 10.63
N SER A 75 -10.36 -14.61 9.97
CA SER A 75 -11.64 -14.18 10.54
C SER A 75 -11.97 -15.11 11.71
N ASP A 76 -12.21 -14.53 12.89
CA ASP A 76 -12.72 -15.24 14.08
C ASP A 76 -14.15 -15.77 13.84
#